data_AF-A0A972CXH7-F1
#
_entry.id   AF-A0A972CXH7-F1
#
_cell.length_a   1.000
_cell.length_b   1.000
_cell.length_c   1.000
_cell.angle_alpha   90.00
_cell.angle_beta   90.00
_cell.angle_gamma   90.00
#
_symmetry.space_group_name_H-M   'P 1'
#
loop_
_entity.id
_entity.type
_entity.pdbx_description
1 polymer ?
#
loop_
_entity_poly.entity_id
_entity_poly.type
_entity_poly.pdbx_seq_one_letter_code
_entity_poly.pdbx_strand_id
1 'polypeptide(L)' 'MATHKHFTLSNRITIQSSLNSRLSFKAIGRDLNRDCTTISKEIKNHIIFKKTGSYGRSFNNCL' A
#
# COMPACT_ATOMS: atom_id res chain seq x y z
N MET A 1 -19.27 -19.91 -3.12
CA MET A 1 -19.07 -18.51 -3.55
C MET A 1 -17.70 -18.03 -3.10
N ALA A 2 -16.88 -17.48 -3.99
CA ALA A 2 -15.64 -16.82 -3.59
C ALA A 2 -15.98 -15.55 -2.80
N THR A 3 -15.72 -15.55 -1.50
CA THR A 3 -16.08 -14.48 -0.54
C THR A 3 -15.15 -13.26 -0.62
N HIS A 4 -14.12 -13.31 -1.48
CA HIS A 4 -13.09 -12.29 -1.57
C HIS A 4 -13.13 -11.61 -2.94
N LYS A 5 -13.71 -10.40 -2.98
CA LYS A 5 -13.60 -9.51 -4.14
C LYS A 5 -12.16 -9.02 -4.23
N HIS A 6 -11.44 -9.40 -5.28
CA HIS A 6 -10.11 -8.89 -5.57
C HIS A 6 -10.14 -7.37 -5.82
N PHE A 7 -9.05 -6.70 -5.45
CA PHE A 7 -8.81 -5.32 -5.85
C PHE A 7 -8.52 -5.27 -7.35
N THR A 8 -9.25 -4.43 -8.09
CA THR A 8 -8.93 -4.13 -9.49
C THR A 8 -7.72 -3.20 -9.56
N LEU A 9 -7.11 -3.12 -10.75
CA LEU A 9 -6.00 -2.21 -11.00
C LEU A 9 -6.38 -0.75 -10.70
N SER A 10 -7.58 -0.33 -11.11
CA SER A 10 -8.11 1.02 -10.84
C SER A 10 -8.16 1.33 -9.34
N ASN A 11 -8.65 0.40 -8.52
CA ASN A 11 -8.70 0.59 -7.07
C ASN A 11 -7.29 0.75 -6.46
N ARG A 12 -6.29 0.03 -6.98
CA ARG A 12 -4.89 0.17 -6.52
C ARG A 12 -4.30 1.53 -6.87
N ILE A 13 -4.61 2.06 -8.06
CA ILE A 13 -4.21 3.41 -8.47
C ILE A 13 -4.82 4.45 -7.53
N THR A 14 -6.11 4.29 -7.18
CA THR A 14 -6.78 5.17 -6.20
C THR A 14 -6.10 5.11 -4.84
N ILE A 15 -5.83 3.90 -4.31
CA ILE A 15 -5.12 3.75 -3.03
C ILE A 15 -3.76 4.47 -3.09
N GLN A 16 -2.99 4.29 -4.16
CA GLN A 16 -1.68 4.91 -4.30
C GLN A 16 -1.76 6.45 -4.34
N SER A 17 -2.73 7.00 -5.07
CA SER A 17 -2.98 8.45 -5.10
C SER A 17 -3.37 8.97 -3.72
N SER A 18 -4.28 8.29 -3.02
CA SER A 18 -4.70 8.68 -1.67
C SER A 18 -3.57 8.61 -0.64
N LEU A 19 -2.67 7.62 -0.75
CA LEU A 19 -1.48 7.53 0.10
C LEU A 19 -0.50 8.68 -0.16
N ASN A 20 -0.31 9.07 -1.43
CA ASN A 20 0.49 10.25 -1.78
C ASN A 20 -0.09 11.53 -1.18
N SER A 21 -1.41 11.64 -1.12
CA SER A 21 -2.15 12.73 -0.46
C SER A 21 -2.20 12.63 1.07
N ARG A 22 -1.46 11.68 1.68
CA ARG A 22 -1.40 11.42 3.13
C ARG A 22 -2.76 11.13 3.78
N LEU A 23 -3.71 10.56 3.03
CA LEU A 23 -5.00 10.17 3.59
C LEU A 23 -4.87 8.96 4.53
N SER A 24 -5.68 8.94 5.58
CA SER A 24 -5.72 7.81 6.53
C SER A 24 -6.38 6.58 5.90
N PHE A 25 -6.02 5.37 6.35
CA PHE A 25 -6.63 4.14 5.84
C PHE A 25 -8.16 4.07 6.05
N LYS A 26 -8.69 4.75 7.06
CA LYS A 26 -10.14 4.89 7.25
C LYS A 26 -10.79 5.76 6.18
N ALA A 27 -10.15 6.86 5.78
CA ALA A 27 -10.64 7.72 4.71
C ALA A 27 -10.65 6.98 3.37
N ILE A 28 -9.53 6.31 3.04
CA ILE A 28 -9.41 5.50 1.82
C ILE A 28 -10.45 4.36 1.81
N GLY A 29 -10.73 3.77 2.96
CA GLY A 29 -11.77 2.76 3.14
C GLY A 29 -13.18 3.29 2.84
N ARG A 30 -13.48 4.52 3.26
CA ARG A 30 -14.75 5.18 2.92
C ARG A 30 -14.86 5.45 1.43
N ASP A 31 -13.80 5.96 0.79
CA ASP A 31 -13.80 6.28 -0.64
C ASP A 31 -14.00 5.05 -1.52
N LEU A 32 -13.35 3.93 -1.17
CA LEU A 32 -13.42 2.68 -1.93
C LEU A 32 -14.52 1.72 -1.46
N ASN A 33 -15.30 2.11 -0.45
CA ASN A 33 -16.27 1.26 0.24
C ASN A 33 -15.67 -0.09 0.68
N ARG A 34 -14.49 -0.03 1.31
CA ARG A 34 -13.74 -1.19 1.83
C ARG A 34 -13.33 -0.98 3.27
N ASP A 35 -13.14 -2.08 3.98
CA ASP A 35 -12.62 -2.00 5.34
C ASP A 35 -11.14 -1.57 5.32
N CYS A 36 -10.75 -0.75 6.30
CA CYS A 36 -9.39 -0.24 6.40
C CYS A 36 -8.37 -1.38 6.60
N THR A 37 -8.79 -2.50 7.20
CA THR A 37 -7.92 -3.69 7.34
C THR A 37 -7.67 -4.37 6.00
N THR A 38 -8.66 -4.41 5.09
CA THR A 38 -8.48 -4.94 3.74
C THR A 38 -7.55 -4.08 2.90
N ILE A 39 -7.65 -2.75 3.01
CA ILE A 39 -6.70 -1.83 2.37
C ILE A 39 -5.29 -2.03 2.95
N SER A 40 -5.17 -2.18 4.28
CA SER A 40 -3.89 -2.41 4.92
C SER A 40 -3.22 -3.70 4.44
N LYS A 41 -3.99 -4.78 4.26
CA LYS A 41 -3.50 -6.04 3.69
C LYS A 41 -3.06 -5.87 2.24
N GLU A 42 -3.84 -5.15 1.44
CA GLU A 42 -3.51 -4.87 0.04
C GLU A 42 -2.19 -4.10 -0.08
N ILE A 43 -2.01 -3.04 0.72
CA ILE A 43 -0.78 -2.24 0.75
C ILE A 43 0.41 -3.11 1.16
N LYS A 44 0.29 -3.88 2.25
CA LYS A 44 1.37 -4.75 2.73
C LYS A 44 1.77 -5.82 1.71
N ASN A 45 0.82 -6.33 0.94
CA ASN A 45 1.10 -7.32 -0.10
C ASN A 45 1.85 -6.73 -1.31
N HIS A 46 1.74 -5.42 -1.56
CA HIS A 46 2.34 -4.75 -2.73
C HIS A 46 3.45 -3.76 -2.36
N ILE A 47 3.80 -3.62 -1.08
CA ILE A 47 4.89 -2.74 -0.66
C ILE A 47 6.23 -3.32 -1.11
N ILE A 48 7.05 -2.48 -1.74
CA ILE A 48 8.40 -2.85 -2.16
C ILE A 48 9.39 -2.09 -1.30
N PHE A 49 10.14 -2.82 -0.47
CA PHE A 49 11.20 -2.24 0.34
C PHE A 49 12.44 -2.03 -0.51
N LYS A 50 12.71 -0.77 -0.89
CA LYS A 50 13.93 -0.41 -1.60
C LYS A 50 15.09 -0.30 -0.60
N LYS A 51 15.95 -1.32 -0.57
CA LYS A 51 17.20 -1.32 0.19
C LYS A 51 18.19 -0.34 -0.46
N THR A 52 18.13 0.93 -0.07
CA THR A 52 19.04 1.98 -0.55
C THR A 52 20.18 2.15 0.43
N GLY A 53 21.40 1.88 -0.01
CA GLY A 53 22.62 2.23 0.70
C GLY A 53 23.11 3.64 0.35
N SER A 54 24.14 4.11 1.05
CA SER A 54 24.86 5.32 0.66
C SER A 54 25.54 5.12 -0.70
N TYR A 55 25.74 6.22 -1.44
CA TYR A 55 26.52 6.20 -2.68
C TYR A 55 27.88 5.50 -2.46
N GLY A 56 28.19 4.52 -3.33
CA GLY A 56 29.42 3.71 -3.24
C GLY A 56 29.46 2.68 -2.11
N ARG A 57 28.38 2.47 -1.35
CA ARG A 57 28.31 1.47 -0.27
C ARG A 57 27.13 0.53 -0.45
N SER A 58 27.34 -0.75 -0.14
CA SER A 58 26.25 -1.72 -0.07
C SER A 58 25.28 -1.35 1.04
N PHE A 59 24.01 -1.73 0.88
CA PHE A 59 22.99 -1.57 1.92
C PHE A 59 23.40 -2.34 3.18
N ASN A 60 23.40 -1.66 4.33
CA ASN A 60 23.65 -2.25 5.63
C ASN A 60 22.44 -1.97 6.53
N ASN A 61 21.82 -3.01 7.09
CA ASN A 61 20.61 -2.90 7.93
C ASN A 61 20.95 -2.57 9.40
N CYS A 62 22.23 -2.50 9.75
CA CYS A 62 22.75 -2.33 11.11
C CYS A 62 23.37 -0.94 11.36
N LEU A 63 23.36 -0.05 10.36
CA LEU A 63 23.68 1.38 10.49
C LEU A 63 22.38 2.18 10.39
#